data_AF-A0A0R2C8F3-F1
#
_entry.id   AF-A0A0R2C8F3-F1
#
_cell.length_a   1.000
_cell.length_b   1.000
_cell.length_c   1.000
_cell.angle_alpha   90.00
_cell.angle_beta   90.00
_cell.angle_gamma   90.00
#
_symmetry.space_group_name_H-M   'P 1'
#
loop_
_entity.id
_entity.type
_entity.pdbx_description
1 polymer ?
#
loop_
_entity_poly.entity_id
_entity_poly.type
_entity_poly.pdbx_seq_one_letter_code
_entity_poly.pdbx_strand_id
1 'polypeptide(L)'
;MGVYAQRPILRFYDDYYAGDITLIGYFAMVAALRGHGFGSVALQLMRQRLPQQRLALEIEVLDLAAANYAQRLRRRNFYQRNGYRLTDIEYRAYGVPFVVMLSGADIGAREYHAFYDPLIQS
;
A
#
# COMPACT_ATOMS: atom_id res chain seq x y z
N MET A 1 -9.59 27.69 -21.01
CA MET A 1 -8.75 27.92 -19.81
C MET A 1 -9.62 27.72 -18.59
N GLY A 2 -9.43 26.61 -17.86
CA GLY A 2 -10.09 26.36 -16.58
C GLY A 2 -9.00 26.20 -15.52
N VAL A 3 -8.99 27.11 -14.56
CA VAL A 3 -8.01 27.14 -13.47
C VAL A 3 -8.46 26.12 -12.41
N TYR A 4 -7.91 24.91 -12.46
CA TYR A 4 -8.11 23.91 -11.40
C TYR A 4 -7.00 24.04 -10.35
N ALA A 5 -7.19 24.97 -9.42
CA ALA A 5 -6.38 25.06 -8.21
C ALA A 5 -6.83 24.00 -7.19
N GLN A 6 -5.91 23.08 -6.90
CA GLN A 6 -5.64 22.50 -5.57
C GLN A 6 -6.77 21.71 -4.88
N ARG A 7 -6.94 20.46 -5.31
CA ARG A 7 -7.26 19.35 -4.39
C ARG A 7 -6.16 18.31 -4.55
N PRO A 8 -5.47 17.86 -3.49
CA PRO A 8 -4.61 16.68 -3.60
C PRO A 8 -5.54 15.52 -3.91
N ILE A 9 -5.62 15.16 -5.19
CA ILE A 9 -6.39 14.01 -5.63
C ILE A 9 -5.64 12.78 -5.11
N LEU A 10 -6.08 12.29 -3.96
CA LEU A 10 -5.83 10.93 -3.53
C LEU A 10 -6.74 10.05 -4.40
N ARG A 11 -6.20 9.55 -5.50
CA ARG A 11 -6.90 8.60 -6.38
C ARG A 11 -6.52 7.20 -5.90
N PHE A 12 -7.37 6.60 -5.07
CA PHE A 12 -7.41 5.15 -4.87
C PHE A 12 -8.14 4.59 -6.09
N TYR A 13 -7.46 3.80 -6.92
CA TYR A 13 -8.10 3.26 -8.13
C TYR A 13 -8.74 1.90 -7.91
N ASP A 14 -8.25 1.08 -6.98
CA ASP A 14 -8.75 -0.29 -6.78
C ASP A 14 -8.57 -0.71 -5.30
N ASP A 15 -9.50 -0.29 -4.44
CA ASP A 15 -9.56 -0.81 -3.07
C ASP A 15 -10.48 -2.04 -3.05
N TYR A 16 -9.91 -3.18 -2.67
CA TYR A 16 -10.67 -4.42 -2.53
C TYR A 16 -11.04 -4.64 -1.08
N TYR A 17 -12.32 -4.94 -0.85
CA TYR A 17 -12.89 -5.13 0.49
C TYR A 17 -13.43 -6.54 0.64
N ALA A 18 -13.02 -7.23 1.69
CA ALA A 18 -13.72 -8.42 2.19
C ALA A 18 -13.72 -8.39 3.71
N GLY A 19 -14.91 -8.33 4.31
CA GLY A 19 -15.07 -8.18 5.75
C GLY A 19 -14.37 -6.91 6.26
N ASP A 20 -13.37 -7.10 7.11
CA ASP A 20 -12.57 -6.05 7.74
C ASP A 20 -11.16 -5.91 7.13
N ILE A 21 -10.90 -6.47 5.94
CA ILE A 21 -9.66 -6.29 5.20
C ILE A 21 -9.88 -5.28 4.07
N THR A 22 -8.98 -4.30 3.98
CA THR A 22 -8.90 -3.36 2.85
C THR A 22 -7.51 -3.45 2.22
N LEU A 23 -7.42 -3.83 0.95
CA LEU A 23 -6.16 -3.78 0.19
C LEU A 23 -6.03 -2.45 -0.55
N ILE A 24 -4.89 -1.77 -0.37
CA ILE A 24 -4.54 -0.58 -1.13
C ILE A 24 -3.76 -1.02 -2.38
N GLY A 25 -4.46 -1.22 -3.50
CA GLY A 25 -3.86 -1.71 -4.73
C GLY A 25 -2.85 -0.73 -5.36
N TYR A 26 -3.10 0.57 -5.24
CA TYR A 26 -2.20 1.60 -5.78
C TYR A 26 -2.20 2.88 -4.94
N PHE A 27 -1.02 3.32 -4.50
CA PHE A 27 -0.82 4.57 -3.78
C PHE A 27 0.38 5.33 -4.33
N ALA A 28 0.12 6.50 -4.92
CA ALA A 28 1.18 7.34 -5.49
C ALA A 28 0.89 8.84 -5.34
N MET A 29 1.97 9.60 -5.15
CA MET A 29 1.95 11.06 -5.23
C MET A 29 2.51 11.52 -6.57
N VAL A 30 1.85 12.49 -7.20
CA VAL A 30 2.40 13.23 -8.35
C VAL A 30 3.77 13.80 -7.99
N ALA A 31 4.70 13.78 -8.95
CA ALA A 31 6.11 14.08 -8.69
C ALA A 31 6.31 15.44 -8.01
N ALA A 32 5.57 16.46 -8.45
CA ALA A 32 5.62 17.83 -7.91
C ALA A 32 5.17 17.96 -6.44
N LEU A 33 4.48 16.95 -5.88
CA LEU A 33 3.98 16.96 -4.50
C LEU A 33 4.75 16.01 -3.57
N ARG A 34 5.79 15.33 -4.06
CA ARG A 34 6.61 14.43 -3.24
C ARG A 34 7.49 15.24 -2.27
N GLY A 35 7.80 14.66 -1.11
CA GLY A 35 8.65 15.32 -0.10
C GLY A 35 7.93 16.34 0.79
N HIS A 36 6.71 16.74 0.46
CA HIS A 36 5.92 17.73 1.24
C HIS A 36 5.01 17.13 2.32
N GLY A 37 5.15 15.84 2.62
CA GLY A 37 4.36 15.16 3.66
C GLY A 37 2.92 14.78 3.27
N PHE A 38 2.42 15.20 2.11
CA PHE A 38 1.04 14.91 1.68
C PHE A 38 0.70 13.41 1.62
N GLY A 39 1.65 12.56 1.23
CA GLY A 39 1.45 11.12 1.24
C GLY A 39 1.26 10.57 2.66
N SER A 40 1.97 11.11 3.65
CA SER A 40 1.76 10.73 5.05
C SER A 40 0.39 11.18 5.56
N VAL A 41 -0.01 12.41 5.24
CA VAL A 41 -1.34 12.94 5.59
C VAL A 41 -2.45 12.08 4.96
N ALA A 42 -2.28 11.65 3.72
CA ALA A 42 -3.23 10.77 3.04
C ALA A 42 -3.42 9.42 3.76
N LEU A 43 -2.32 8.74 4.13
CA LEU A 43 -2.39 7.47 4.86
C LEU A 43 -2.99 7.64 6.26
N GLN A 44 -2.66 8.71 6.97
CA GLN A 44 -3.26 9.03 8.28
C GLN A 44 -4.76 9.27 8.17
N LEU A 45 -5.20 10.05 7.18
CA LEU A 45 -6.61 10.32 6.92
C LEU A 45 -7.37 9.05 6.53
N MET A 46 -6.75 8.13 5.80
CA MET A 46 -7.35 6.83 5.47
C MET A 46 -7.49 5.95 6.72
N ARG A 47 -6.45 5.88 7.56
CA ARG A 47 -6.50 5.18 8.85
C ARG A 47 -7.60 5.71 9.77
N GLN A 48 -7.79 7.03 9.81
CA GLN A 48 -8.85 7.67 10.58
C GLN A 48 -10.25 7.36 10.05
N ARG A 49 -10.41 7.25 8.72
CA ARG A 49 -11.70 6.93 8.09
C ARG A 49 -12.07 5.45 8.19
N LEU A 50 -11.08 4.57 8.32
CA LEU A 50 -11.28 3.12 8.35
C LEU A 50 -10.79 2.51 9.67
N PRO A 51 -11.28 2.97 10.84
CA PRO A 51 -10.69 2.62 12.14
C PRO A 51 -10.87 1.15 12.53
N GLN A 52 -11.80 0.42 11.91
CA GLN A 52 -12.04 -1.01 12.15
C GLN A 52 -11.43 -1.90 11.07
N GLN A 53 -10.87 -1.33 10.01
CA GLN A 53 -10.27 -2.10 8.92
C GLN A 53 -8.80 -2.41 9.21
N ARG A 54 -8.37 -3.61 8.81
CA ARG A 54 -6.99 -4.05 8.65
C ARG A 54 -6.55 -3.66 7.24
N LEU A 55 -5.71 -2.62 7.17
CA LEU A 55 -5.26 -2.07 5.90
C LEU A 55 -4.03 -2.83 5.43
N ALA A 56 -4.09 -3.43 4.24
CA ALA A 56 -3.00 -4.13 3.61
C ALA A 56 -2.46 -3.36 2.40
N LEU A 57 -1.17 -3.53 2.14
CA LEU A 57 -0.52 -3.15 0.88
C LEU A 57 0.65 -4.07 0.62
N GLU A 58 1.11 -4.09 -0.62
CA GLU A 58 2.18 -4.96 -1.07
C GLU A 58 3.37 -4.13 -1.54
N ILE A 59 4.58 -4.50 -1.11
CA ILE A 59 5.82 -3.91 -1.60
C ILE A 59 6.75 -4.98 -2.11
N GLU A 60 7.59 -4.66 -3.10
CA GLU A 60 8.59 -5.60 -3.57
C GLU A 60 9.56 -5.94 -2.43
N VAL A 61 9.91 -7.22 -2.31
CA VAL A 61 10.96 -7.68 -1.40
C VAL A 61 12.25 -6.93 -1.72
N LEU A 62 12.99 -6.55 -0.69
CA LEU A 62 14.29 -5.91 -0.88
C LEU A 62 15.29 -6.92 -1.43
N ASP A 63 15.77 -6.65 -2.64
CA ASP A 63 16.81 -7.42 -3.31
C ASP A 63 17.95 -6.46 -3.65
N LEU A 64 19.13 -6.69 -3.06
CA LEU A 64 20.33 -5.86 -3.27
C LEU A 64 20.83 -5.91 -4.72
N ALA A 65 20.51 -6.96 -5.47
CA ALA A 65 20.84 -7.08 -6.88
C ALA A 65 19.85 -6.34 -7.80
N ALA A 66 18.70 -5.90 -7.27
CA ALA A 66 17.71 -5.21 -8.08
C ALA A 66 18.16 -3.79 -8.46
N ALA A 67 18.11 -3.46 -9.75
CA ALA A 67 18.44 -2.13 -10.26
C ALA A 67 17.62 -0.99 -9.59
N ASN A 68 16.44 -1.30 -9.05
CA ASN A 68 15.57 -0.37 -8.34
C ASN A 68 15.60 -0.51 -6.81
N TYR A 69 16.64 -1.14 -6.21
CA TYR A 69 16.75 -1.34 -4.76
C TYR A 69 16.48 -0.07 -3.94
N ALA A 70 17.09 1.06 -4.31
CA ALA A 70 16.89 2.33 -3.61
C ALA A 70 15.42 2.80 -3.63
N GLN A 71 14.66 2.47 -4.68
CA GLN A 71 13.23 2.77 -4.75
C GLN A 71 12.42 1.87 -3.82
N ARG A 72 12.72 0.56 -3.81
CA ARG A 72 12.08 -0.42 -2.90
C ARG A 72 12.31 -0.05 -1.43
N LEU A 73 13.55 0.31 -1.08
CA LEU A 73 13.91 0.76 0.26
C LEU A 73 13.15 2.03 0.67
N ARG A 74 13.02 3.02 -0.23
CA ARG A 74 12.21 4.22 0.02
C ARG A 74 10.75 3.90 0.26
N ARG A 75 10.14 3.01 -0.52
CA ARG A 75 8.73 2.57 -0.32
C ARG A 75 8.55 1.92 1.04
N ARG A 76 9.40 0.95 1.39
CA ARG A 76 9.36 0.29 2.71
C ARG A 76 9.46 1.29 3.86
N ASN A 77 10.49 2.15 3.83
CA ASN A 77 10.69 3.13 4.90
C ASN A 77 9.53 4.13 4.97
N PHE A 78 8.93 4.50 3.83
CA PHE A 78 7.76 5.37 3.77
C PHE A 78 6.53 4.72 4.42
N TYR A 79 6.25 3.44 4.20
CA TYR A 79 5.11 2.80 4.85
C TYR A 79 5.37 2.53 6.33
N GLN A 80 6.59 2.15 6.71
CA GLN A 80 6.98 1.96 8.11
C GLN A 80 6.78 3.23 8.95
N ARG A 81 7.25 4.39 8.47
CA ARG A 81 7.04 5.67 9.17
C ARG A 81 5.57 6.11 9.24
N ASN A 82 4.69 5.50 8.44
CA ASN A 82 3.25 5.78 8.42
C ASN A 82 2.44 4.69 9.14
N GLY A 83 3.09 3.89 10.01
CA GLY A 83 2.39 2.95 10.88
C GLY A 83 2.03 1.61 10.22
N TYR A 84 2.73 1.25 9.14
CA TYR A 84 2.65 -0.09 8.57
C TYR A 84 3.80 -0.96 9.09
N ARG A 85 3.50 -2.22 9.40
CA ARG A 85 4.51 -3.21 9.79
C ARG A 85 4.65 -4.27 8.70
N LEU A 86 5.87 -4.79 8.54
CA LEU A 86 6.14 -5.90 7.63
C LEU A 86 5.50 -7.18 8.16
N THR A 87 5.11 -8.07 7.27
CA THR A 87 4.67 -9.44 7.60
C THR A 87 5.61 -10.47 6.98
N ASP A 88 5.35 -11.74 7.21
CA ASP A 88 5.93 -12.90 6.54
C ASP A 88 5.06 -13.40 5.36
N ILE A 89 4.00 -12.67 5.01
CA ILE A 89 3.08 -13.03 3.93
C ILE A 89 3.71 -12.55 2.61
N GLU A 90 4.05 -13.51 1.76
CA GLU A 90 4.69 -13.25 0.46
C GLU A 90 3.78 -13.62 -0.71
N TYR A 91 3.95 -12.90 -1.82
CA TYR A 91 3.28 -13.19 -3.08
C TYR A 91 4.22 -12.96 -4.27
N ARG A 92 3.94 -13.56 -5.43
CA ARG A 92 4.73 -13.34 -6.66
C ARG A 92 3.85 -12.82 -7.77
N ALA A 93 4.11 -11.59 -8.21
CA ALA A 93 3.45 -10.98 -9.36
C ALA A 93 4.47 -10.68 -10.46
N TYR A 94 4.21 -11.11 -11.69
CA TYR A 94 5.09 -10.90 -12.85
C TYR A 94 6.56 -11.30 -12.61
N GLY A 95 6.78 -12.38 -11.88
CA GLY A 95 8.12 -12.87 -11.52
C GLY A 95 8.82 -12.08 -10.39
N VAL A 96 8.20 -11.03 -9.87
CA VAL A 96 8.73 -10.21 -8.77
C VAL A 96 8.10 -10.65 -7.45
N PRO A 97 8.91 -10.95 -6.41
CA PRO A 97 8.40 -11.23 -5.08
C PRO A 97 7.97 -9.95 -4.37
N PHE A 98 6.80 -10.01 -3.74
CA PHE A 98 6.21 -8.98 -2.89
C PHE A 98 6.00 -9.52 -1.49
N VAL A 99 5.97 -8.61 -0.52
CA VAL A 99 5.63 -8.88 0.87
C VAL A 99 4.53 -7.92 1.31
N VAL A 100 3.57 -8.43 2.07
CA VAL A 100 2.46 -7.65 2.59
C VAL A 100 2.94 -6.81 3.79
N MET A 101 2.50 -5.55 3.83
CA MET A 101 2.59 -4.70 5.00
C MET A 101 1.19 -4.36 5.49
N LEU A 102 0.99 -4.33 6.81
CA LEU A 102 -0.32 -4.05 7.40
C LEU A 102 -0.31 -2.84 8.33
N SER A 103 -1.44 -2.15 8.41
CA SER A 103 -1.77 -1.17 9.44
C SER A 103 -3.11 -1.53 10.09
N GLY A 104 -3.13 -1.58 11.43
CA GLY A 104 -4.25 -2.13 12.20
C GLY A 104 -3.91 -3.51 12.77
N ALA A 105 -4.93 -4.34 12.97
CA ALA A 105 -4.77 -5.70 13.49
C ALA A 105 -4.09 -6.64 12.48
N ASP A 106 -3.57 -7.76 12.98
CA ASP A 106 -2.89 -8.77 12.18
C ASP A 106 -3.85 -9.50 11.24
N ILE A 107 -3.32 -9.95 10.10
CA ILE A 107 -3.99 -10.86 9.16
C ILE A 107 -3.06 -12.06 9.06
N GLY A 108 -3.60 -13.28 9.20
CA GLY A 108 -2.80 -14.48 9.02
C GLY A 108 -2.58 -14.77 7.52
N ALA A 109 -1.47 -15.43 7.15
CA ALA A 109 -1.19 -15.75 5.74
C ALA A 109 -2.34 -16.47 5.03
N ARG A 110 -2.92 -17.51 5.67
CA ARG A 110 -4.07 -18.25 5.11
C ARG A 110 -5.28 -17.34 4.86
N GLU A 111 -5.55 -16.42 5.79
CA GLU A 111 -6.65 -15.48 5.69
C GLU A 111 -6.43 -14.46 4.57
N TYR A 112 -5.21 -13.92 4.46
CA TYR A 112 -4.86 -13.00 3.39
C TYR A 112 -4.95 -13.64 2.01
N HIS A 113 -4.43 -14.87 1.83
CA HIS A 113 -4.54 -15.58 0.56
C HIS A 113 -5.99 -15.90 0.19
N ALA A 114 -6.83 -16.31 1.15
CA ALA A 114 -8.25 -16.52 0.90
C ALA A 114 -8.97 -15.24 0.44
N PHE A 115 -8.52 -14.07 0.90
CA PHE A 115 -9.00 -12.77 0.47
C PHE A 115 -8.44 -12.36 -0.91
N TYR A 116 -7.15 -12.55 -1.15
CA TYR A 116 -6.44 -12.01 -2.30
C TYR A 116 -6.52 -12.88 -3.55
N ASP A 117 -6.42 -14.21 -3.42
CA ASP A 117 -6.37 -15.13 -4.56
C ASP A 117 -7.56 -14.99 -5.53
N PRO A 118 -8.81 -14.74 -5.07
CA PRO A 118 -9.93 -14.49 -5.98
C PRO A 118 -9.81 -13.18 -6.78
N LEU A 119 -9.07 -12.19 -6.28
CA LEU A 119 -8.94 -10.86 -6.91
C LEU A 119 -7.98 -10.84 -8.09
N ILE A 120 -7.04 -11.78 -8.12
CA ILE A 120 -5.98 -11.87 -9.13
C ILE A 120 -6.24 -12.96 -10.18
N GLN A 121 -7.30 -13.76 -10.01
CA GLN A 121 -7.72 -14.82 -10.93
C GLN A 121 -8.89 -14.42 -11.83
N SER A 122 -9.43 -13.20 -11.68
CA SER A 122 -10.50 -12.61 -12.49
C SER A 122 -9.96 -11.76 -13.63
#